data_AF-A0A819SX68-F1
#
_entry.id   AF-A0A819SX68-F1
#
_cell.length_a   1.000
_cell.length_b   1.000
_cell.length_c   1.000
_cell.angle_alpha   90.00
_cell.angle_beta   90.00
_cell.angle_gamma   90.00
#
_symmetry.space_group_name_H-M   'P 1'
#
loop_
_entity.id
_entity.type
_entity.pdbx_description
1 polymer ?
#
loop_
_entity_poly.entity_id
_entity_poly.type
_entity_poly.pdbx_seq_one_letter_code
_entity_poly.pdbx_strand_id
1 'polypeptide(L)'
;MIAMVHDNPQLPLIDSAGMALATEFKHRITYTKKIISYLRSPYSTCNDKILPVMLAMLDNYQGAKYGYSEDMLRIMHSTAHVFLTSSYLLEKYCSYCPQQCFVTNFNIKPSLWKTPPTWLMDDIKTFLENSEIPLSIDWPTNWRSHIDSSYLSVELVYESTLIENYTQIATMTAVDALPNVGGQTGLWIGVSFLSIMELAEILY
;
A
#
# COMPACT_ATOMS: atom_id res chain seq x y z
N MET A 1 -8.10 7.81 -18.54
CA MET A 1 -7.79 6.46 -18.01
C MET A 1 -7.26 6.62 -16.59
N ILE A 2 -7.35 5.61 -15.71
CA ILE A 2 -6.77 5.64 -14.35
C ILE A 2 -5.84 4.44 -14.21
N ALA A 3 -4.68 4.61 -13.57
CA ALA A 3 -3.72 3.54 -13.30
C ALA A 3 -3.24 3.59 -11.85
N MET A 4 -2.89 2.43 -11.28
CA MET A 4 -2.34 2.30 -9.93
C MET A 4 -1.13 1.36 -9.97
N VAL A 5 -0.07 1.72 -9.25
CA VAL A 5 1.08 0.84 -9.01
C VAL A 5 0.93 0.26 -7.61
N HIS A 6 0.86 -1.07 -7.51
CA HIS A 6 0.68 -1.78 -6.26
C HIS A 6 1.44 -3.11 -6.27
N ASP A 7 1.60 -3.73 -5.10
CA ASP A 7 2.23 -5.05 -5.01
C ASP A 7 1.19 -6.13 -5.36
N ASN A 8 1.63 -7.28 -5.86
CA ASN A 8 0.73 -8.35 -6.32
C ASN A 8 -0.28 -8.83 -5.25
N PRO A 9 0.08 -8.98 -3.96
CA PRO A 9 -0.89 -9.36 -2.93
C PRO A 9 -1.80 -8.18 -2.50
N GLN A 10 -1.53 -6.95 -2.90
CA GLN A 10 -2.38 -5.81 -2.54
C GLN A 10 -3.58 -5.73 -3.48
N LEU A 11 -4.76 -5.51 -2.93
CA LEU A 11 -5.97 -5.31 -3.73
C LEU A 11 -5.86 -3.99 -4.54
N PRO A 12 -6.14 -4.00 -5.86
CA PRO A 12 -6.03 -2.81 -6.70
C PRO A 12 -7.14 -1.81 -6.40
N LEU A 13 -6.80 -0.77 -5.66
CA LEU A 13 -7.73 0.27 -5.21
C LEU A 13 -7.79 1.49 -6.14
N ILE A 14 -8.04 1.23 -7.42
CA ILE A 14 -7.88 2.22 -8.49
C ILE A 14 -8.74 3.48 -8.26
N ASP A 15 -9.92 3.37 -7.65
CA ASP A 15 -10.80 4.52 -7.41
C ASP A 15 -10.28 5.49 -6.34
N SER A 16 -9.45 5.02 -5.40
CA SER A 16 -8.99 5.83 -4.26
C SER A 16 -7.50 6.16 -4.32
N ALA A 17 -6.69 5.25 -4.87
CA ALA A 17 -5.24 5.36 -4.94
C ALA A 17 -4.73 5.43 -6.39
N GLY A 18 -5.63 5.48 -7.37
CA GLY A 18 -5.29 5.59 -8.77
C GLY A 18 -4.83 7.00 -9.17
N MET A 19 -3.97 7.04 -10.17
CA MET A 19 -3.51 8.24 -10.85
C MET A 19 -4.24 8.38 -12.19
N ALA A 20 -4.78 9.58 -12.44
CA ALA A 20 -5.39 9.89 -13.73
C ALA A 20 -4.33 10.04 -14.83
N LEU A 21 -4.55 9.36 -15.95
CA LEU A 21 -3.72 9.42 -17.15
C LEU A 21 -4.50 10.12 -18.27
N ALA A 22 -3.93 11.23 -18.75
CA ALA A 22 -4.44 12.03 -19.85
C ALA A 22 -3.94 11.49 -21.19
N THR A 23 -4.81 11.44 -22.20
CA THR A 23 -4.44 11.19 -23.61
C THR A 23 -3.58 12.34 -24.15
N GLU A 24 -3.00 12.21 -25.34
CA GLU A 24 -2.03 13.14 -25.97
C GLU A 24 -0.65 13.20 -25.27
N PHE A 25 -0.47 12.44 -24.20
CA PHE A 25 0.77 12.40 -23.42
C PHE A 25 1.30 10.98 -23.26
N LYS A 26 2.62 10.88 -23.28
CA LYS A 26 3.34 9.72 -22.79
C LYS A 26 3.69 9.97 -21.34
N HIS A 27 3.17 9.12 -20.46
CA HIS A 27 3.38 9.14 -19.03
C HIS A 27 4.51 8.21 -18.70
N ARG A 28 5.65 8.75 -18.28
CA ARG A 28 6.74 7.97 -17.71
C ARG A 28 6.62 7.99 -16.20
N ILE A 29 6.20 6.86 -15.65
CA ILE A 29 5.97 6.62 -14.23
C ILE A 29 7.23 5.97 -13.69
N THR A 30 8.02 6.75 -12.97
CA THR A 30 9.23 6.24 -12.31
C THR A 30 8.88 5.88 -10.87
N TYR A 31 9.33 4.74 -10.36
CA TYR A 31 9.02 4.35 -8.99
C TYR A 31 10.21 3.75 -8.22
N THR A 32 10.14 3.92 -6.90
CA THR A 32 11.05 3.28 -5.93
C THR A 32 10.23 2.44 -4.94
N LYS A 33 10.66 1.20 -4.71
CA LYS A 33 10.00 0.29 -3.75
C LYS A 33 10.46 0.61 -2.33
N LYS A 34 9.51 0.82 -1.43
CA LYS A 34 9.73 1.08 -0.01
C LYS A 34 9.05 -0.01 0.82
N ILE A 35 9.78 -0.62 1.73
CA ILE A 35 9.26 -1.60 2.68
C ILE A 35 9.36 -1.01 4.07
N ILE A 36 8.24 -0.99 4.79
CA ILE A 36 8.14 -0.47 6.14
C ILE A 36 7.75 -1.60 7.08
N SER A 37 8.54 -1.78 8.13
CA SER A 37 8.32 -2.76 9.18
C SER A 37 8.08 -2.04 10.51
N TYR A 38 6.89 -2.21 11.07
CA TYR A 38 6.48 -1.63 12.35
C TYR A 38 6.69 -2.63 13.50
N LEU A 39 6.97 -2.12 14.69
CA LEU A 39 7.06 -2.95 15.89
C LEU A 39 5.65 -3.37 16.33
N ARG A 40 5.49 -4.63 16.72
CA ARG A 40 4.23 -5.12 17.28
C ARG A 40 3.97 -4.56 18.69
N SER A 41 2.75 -4.77 19.19
CA SER A 41 2.41 -4.54 20.59
C SER A 41 3.46 -5.17 21.53
N PRO A 42 3.93 -4.45 22.57
CA PRO A 42 3.37 -3.23 23.15
C PRO A 42 3.82 -1.90 22.51
N TYR A 43 4.72 -1.92 21.52
CA TYR A 43 5.34 -0.68 21.00
C TYR A 43 4.47 0.06 19.98
N SER A 44 3.61 -0.66 19.25
CA SER A 44 2.62 -0.05 18.35
C SER A 44 1.34 -0.89 18.28
N THR A 45 0.34 -0.36 17.60
CA THR A 45 -0.96 -1.02 17.34
C THR A 45 -0.95 -1.91 16.10
N CYS A 46 0.21 -2.11 15.45
CA CYS A 46 0.25 -2.87 14.20
C CYS A 46 -0.16 -4.35 14.41
N ASN A 47 -0.86 -4.91 13.42
CA ASN A 47 -1.32 -6.30 13.45
C ASN A 47 -1.38 -6.89 12.03
N ASP A 48 -0.76 -8.06 11.86
CA ASP A 48 -0.77 -8.80 10.58
C ASP A 48 -1.91 -9.83 10.51
N LYS A 49 -2.72 -9.96 11.56
CA LYS A 49 -3.82 -10.93 11.59
C LYS A 49 -5.02 -10.42 10.81
N ILE A 50 -5.40 -11.16 9.78
CA ILE A 50 -6.62 -10.94 9.01
C ILE A 50 -7.82 -11.40 9.86
N LEU A 51 -8.87 -10.57 9.98
CA LEU A 51 -10.11 -11.05 10.60
C LEU A 51 -10.73 -12.14 9.71
N PRO A 52 -11.28 -13.23 10.28
CA PRO A 52 -11.91 -14.31 9.51
C PRO A 52 -12.98 -13.84 8.51
N VAL A 53 -13.72 -12.79 8.85
CA VAL A 53 -14.74 -12.18 7.97
C VAL A 53 -14.10 -11.52 6.74
N MET A 54 -12.97 -10.84 6.91
CA MET A 54 -12.22 -10.26 5.79
C MET A 54 -11.65 -11.37 4.91
N LEU A 55 -11.09 -12.42 5.52
CA LEU A 55 -10.54 -13.57 4.81
C LEU A 55 -11.58 -14.24 3.90
N ALA A 56 -12.83 -14.39 4.37
CA ALA A 56 -13.92 -14.94 3.57
C ALA A 56 -14.34 -14.05 2.38
N MET A 57 -14.25 -12.72 2.51
CA MET A 57 -14.52 -11.82 1.38
C MET A 57 -13.38 -11.85 0.35
N LEU A 58 -12.14 -11.90 0.83
CA LEU A 58 -10.91 -12.02 0.06
C LEU A 58 -10.85 -13.27 -0.79
N ASP A 59 -11.14 -14.44 -0.21
CA ASP A 59 -11.07 -15.73 -0.91
C ASP A 59 -12.04 -15.82 -2.11
N ASN A 60 -13.07 -14.96 -2.14
CA ASN A 60 -14.05 -14.89 -3.21
C ASN A 60 -13.81 -13.73 -4.20
N TYR A 61 -12.83 -12.87 -3.97
CA TYR A 61 -12.62 -11.69 -4.81
C TYR A 61 -11.78 -12.01 -6.06
N GLN A 62 -12.46 -12.10 -7.21
CA GLN A 62 -11.86 -12.31 -8.54
C GLN A 62 -10.90 -13.50 -8.67
N GLY A 63 -11.02 -14.52 -7.80
CA GLY A 63 -10.19 -15.73 -7.85
C GLY A 63 -8.70 -15.50 -7.53
N ALA A 64 -8.34 -14.35 -6.94
CA ALA A 64 -6.98 -14.01 -6.57
C ALA A 64 -6.81 -13.97 -5.05
N LYS A 65 -5.64 -14.41 -4.58
CA LYS A 65 -5.28 -14.38 -3.15
C LYS A 65 -4.64 -13.05 -2.82
N TYR A 66 -5.42 -12.13 -2.27
CA TYR A 66 -4.86 -10.88 -1.74
C TYR A 66 -4.44 -11.05 -0.28
N GLY A 67 -3.49 -10.24 0.14
CA GLY A 67 -3.16 -10.04 1.54
C GLY A 67 -4.16 -9.10 2.19
N TYR A 68 -4.09 -9.00 3.51
CA TYR A 68 -4.70 -7.90 4.23
C TYR A 68 -4.12 -6.57 3.72
N SER A 69 -4.86 -5.47 3.85
CA SER A 69 -4.37 -4.10 3.74
C SER A 69 -5.34 -3.17 4.49
N GLU A 70 -4.87 -2.04 5.02
CA GLU A 70 -5.77 -1.03 5.62
C GLU A 70 -6.81 -0.53 4.61
N ASP A 71 -6.32 -0.37 3.39
CA ASP A 71 -7.04 -0.04 2.16
C ASP A 71 -8.25 -0.95 1.90
N MET A 72 -8.13 -2.25 2.15
CA MET A 72 -9.26 -3.19 2.01
C MET A 72 -10.42 -2.85 2.95
N LEU A 73 -10.13 -2.37 4.15
CA LEU A 73 -11.16 -2.04 5.12
C LEU A 73 -11.89 -0.75 4.73
N ARG A 74 -11.22 0.18 4.04
CA ARG A 74 -11.87 1.34 3.40
C ARG A 74 -12.82 0.93 2.27
N ILE A 75 -12.54 -0.15 1.54
CA ILE A 75 -13.47 -0.67 0.51
C ILE A 75 -14.70 -1.31 1.13
N MET A 76 -14.53 -2.04 2.24
CA MET A 76 -15.69 -2.52 3.00
C MET A 76 -16.62 -1.35 3.39
N HIS A 77 -16.07 -0.16 3.61
CA HIS A 77 -16.85 1.05 3.86
C HIS A 77 -17.55 1.60 2.60
N SER A 78 -17.00 1.45 1.38
CA SER A 78 -17.56 2.06 0.16
C SER A 78 -18.42 1.12 -0.70
N THR A 79 -18.10 -0.18 -0.76
CA THR A 79 -18.78 -1.15 -1.63
C THR A 79 -19.84 -1.98 -0.91
N ALA A 80 -19.88 -1.96 0.42
CA ALA A 80 -20.84 -2.76 1.17
C ALA A 80 -22.20 -2.06 1.30
N HIS A 81 -22.94 -1.95 0.21
CA HIS A 81 -24.38 -1.60 0.25
C HIS A 81 -25.19 -2.52 1.19
N VAL A 82 -24.68 -3.72 1.53
CA VAL A 82 -25.29 -4.67 2.46
C VAL A 82 -24.88 -4.45 3.93
N PHE A 83 -23.67 -3.94 4.22
CA PHE A 83 -23.25 -3.59 5.60
C PHE A 83 -23.66 -2.16 6.00
N LEU A 84 -23.75 -1.25 5.04
CA LEU A 84 -24.10 0.16 5.23
C LEU A 84 -25.54 0.41 5.67
N THR A 85 -26.38 -0.63 5.77
CA THR A 85 -27.73 -0.50 6.32
C THR A 85 -27.75 -0.55 7.86
N SER A 86 -26.66 -0.96 8.52
CA SER A 86 -26.57 -0.92 9.98
C SER A 86 -25.30 -0.22 10.45
N SER A 87 -25.47 0.93 11.10
CA SER A 87 -24.41 1.66 11.81
C SER A 87 -23.71 0.80 12.87
N TYR A 88 -24.44 -0.14 13.48
CA TYR A 88 -23.92 -1.07 14.49
C TYR A 88 -22.83 -2.01 13.97
N LEU A 89 -23.01 -2.62 12.79
CA LEU A 89 -22.01 -3.52 12.24
C LEU A 89 -20.74 -2.76 11.81
N LEU A 90 -20.90 -1.54 11.30
CA LEU A 90 -19.77 -0.68 10.94
C LEU A 90 -18.94 -0.34 12.18
N GLU A 91 -19.56 0.11 13.26
CA GLU A 91 -18.84 0.44 14.50
C GLU A 91 -18.21 -0.81 15.14
N LYS A 92 -18.88 -1.95 15.11
CA LYS A 92 -18.39 -3.20 15.69
C LYS A 92 -17.20 -3.81 14.93
N TYR A 93 -17.18 -3.72 13.61
CA TYR A 93 -16.15 -4.34 12.78
C TYR A 93 -15.10 -3.35 12.23
N CYS A 94 -15.36 -2.04 12.27
CA CYS A 94 -14.47 -1.00 11.75
C CYS A 94 -14.00 0.03 12.80
N SER A 95 -14.33 -0.14 14.09
CA SER A 95 -13.79 0.74 15.16
C SER A 95 -12.28 0.56 15.39
N TYR A 96 -11.72 -0.58 15.00
CA TYR A 96 -10.31 -0.88 15.17
C TYR A 96 -9.71 -1.45 13.87
N CYS A 97 -9.00 -0.60 13.15
CA CYS A 97 -8.29 -0.94 11.92
C CYS A 97 -6.79 -0.82 12.19
N PRO A 98 -6.16 -1.86 12.75
CA PRO A 98 -4.74 -1.79 13.03
C PRO A 98 -3.95 -1.75 11.73
N GLN A 99 -2.94 -0.90 11.70
CA GLN A 99 -1.99 -0.87 10.60
C GLN A 99 -1.29 -2.23 10.45
N GLN A 100 -0.93 -2.61 9.23
CA GLN A 100 -0.12 -3.81 9.03
C GLN A 100 1.28 -3.59 9.58
N CYS A 101 1.88 -4.63 10.15
CA CYS A 101 3.26 -4.51 10.60
C CYS A 101 4.24 -4.53 9.42
N PHE A 102 3.85 -5.09 8.28
CA PHE A 102 4.65 -5.08 7.06
C PHE A 102 3.88 -4.42 5.93
N VAL A 103 4.39 -3.27 5.48
CA VAL A 103 3.77 -2.47 4.41
C VAL A 103 4.77 -2.30 3.27
N THR A 104 4.35 -2.66 2.07
CA THR A 104 5.07 -2.33 0.83
C THR A 104 4.40 -1.12 0.18
N ASN A 105 5.14 -0.03 0.06
CA ASN A 105 4.71 1.18 -0.62
C ASN A 105 5.58 1.46 -1.85
N PHE A 106 5.02 2.19 -2.80
CA PHE A 106 5.74 2.65 -3.98
C PHE A 106 5.79 4.18 -3.95
N ASN A 107 6.99 4.73 -3.95
CA ASN A 107 7.17 6.17 -4.15
C ASN A 107 7.16 6.44 -5.66
N ILE A 108 6.15 7.15 -6.15
CA ILE A 108 5.90 7.35 -7.58
C ILE A 108 6.28 8.78 -7.97
N LYS A 109 7.10 8.91 -9.01
CA LYS A 109 7.50 10.16 -9.64
C LYS A 109 7.04 10.17 -11.10
N PRO A 110 5.87 10.77 -11.39
CA PRO A 110 5.37 10.86 -12.75
C PRO A 110 6.12 11.95 -13.54
N SER A 111 6.29 11.71 -14.83
CA SER A 111 6.77 12.68 -15.80
C SER A 111 5.98 12.52 -17.10
N LEU A 112 5.78 13.62 -17.82
CA LEU A 112 4.92 13.65 -19.00
C LEU A 112 5.62 14.33 -20.16
N TRP A 113 5.39 13.84 -21.36
CA TRP A 113 5.75 14.53 -22.59
C TRP A 113 4.71 14.29 -23.68
N LYS A 114 4.59 15.22 -24.62
CA LYS A 114 3.60 15.14 -25.71
C LYS A 114 3.88 13.94 -26.61
N THR A 115 2.83 13.21 -26.98
CA THR A 115 2.91 12.00 -27.81
C THR A 115 1.58 11.85 -28.60
N PRO A 116 1.56 11.12 -29.73
CA PRO A 116 2.69 10.57 -30.46
C PRO A 116 3.50 11.65 -31.20
N PRO A 117 4.79 11.41 -31.47
CA PRO A 117 5.55 12.29 -32.35
C PRO A 117 5.05 12.15 -33.79
N THR A 118 5.13 13.24 -34.56
CA THR A 118 4.57 13.30 -35.93
C THR A 118 5.09 12.23 -36.87
N TRP A 119 6.35 11.80 -36.71
CA TRP A 119 6.96 10.76 -37.53
C TRP A 119 6.43 9.35 -37.26
N LEU A 120 5.84 9.10 -36.08
CA LEU A 120 5.28 7.79 -35.71
C LEU A 120 3.81 7.65 -36.16
N MET A 121 3.18 8.76 -36.57
CA MET A 121 1.75 8.80 -36.88
C MET A 121 1.34 7.86 -38.01
N ASP A 122 2.12 7.80 -39.08
CA ASP A 122 1.80 6.99 -40.25
C ASP A 122 1.93 5.49 -39.90
N ASP A 123 2.89 5.10 -39.07
CA ASP A 123 3.05 3.73 -38.57
C ASP A 123 1.87 3.32 -37.68
N ILE A 124 1.43 4.21 -36.77
CA ILE A 124 0.26 3.97 -35.91
C ILE A 124 -0.99 3.80 -36.77
N LYS A 125 -1.15 4.63 -37.81
CA LYS A 125 -2.26 4.51 -38.75
C LYS A 125 -2.27 3.14 -39.42
N THR A 126 -1.15 2.73 -40.01
CA THR A 126 -1.05 1.42 -40.68
C THR A 126 -1.29 0.26 -39.71
N PHE A 127 -0.83 0.37 -38.47
CA PHE A 127 -1.13 -0.63 -37.44
C PHE A 127 -2.65 -0.71 -37.15
N LEU A 128 -3.31 0.43 -36.94
CA LEU A 128 -4.74 0.47 -36.63
C LEU A 128 -5.60 -0.04 -37.79
N GLU A 129 -5.27 0.31 -39.03
CA GLU A 129 -5.97 -0.16 -40.24
C GLU A 129 -5.83 -1.67 -40.47
N ASN A 130 -4.75 -2.28 -39.99
CA ASN A 130 -4.51 -3.72 -40.05
C ASN A 130 -5.00 -4.48 -38.80
N SER A 131 -5.52 -3.77 -37.79
CA SER A 131 -5.99 -4.34 -36.54
C SER A 131 -7.50 -4.60 -36.57
N GLU A 132 -8.00 -5.45 -35.67
CA GLU A 132 -9.44 -5.69 -35.49
C GLU A 132 -10.13 -4.58 -34.67
N ILE A 133 -9.45 -3.46 -34.43
CA ILE A 133 -9.98 -2.35 -33.63
C ILE A 133 -11.00 -1.57 -34.46
N PRO A 134 -12.23 -1.35 -33.96
CA PRO A 134 -13.23 -0.60 -34.68
C PRO A 134 -12.78 0.86 -34.89
N LEU A 135 -12.71 1.27 -36.14
CA LEU A 135 -12.36 2.63 -36.53
C LEU A 135 -13.59 3.54 -36.59
N SER A 136 -13.39 4.84 -36.39
CA SER A 136 -14.45 5.84 -36.53
C SER A 136 -14.92 5.96 -37.99
N ILE A 137 -16.18 6.36 -38.19
CA ILE A 137 -16.79 6.52 -39.52
C ILE A 137 -16.04 7.58 -40.36
N ASP A 138 -15.51 8.61 -39.72
CA ASP A 138 -14.76 9.71 -40.34
C ASP A 138 -13.24 9.48 -40.36
N TRP A 139 -12.78 8.25 -40.09
CA TRP A 139 -11.37 7.87 -40.11
C TRP A 139 -10.62 8.30 -41.40
N PRO A 140 -11.14 8.07 -42.63
CA PRO A 140 -10.41 8.40 -43.85
C PRO A 140 -9.99 9.87 -43.96
N THR A 141 -10.75 10.78 -43.34
CA THR A 141 -10.53 12.23 -43.40
C THR A 141 -9.85 12.79 -42.15
N ASN A 142 -10.17 12.27 -40.96
CA ASN A 142 -9.77 12.87 -39.68
C ASN A 142 -8.90 11.97 -38.79
N TRP A 143 -8.34 10.87 -39.32
CA TRP A 143 -7.57 9.89 -38.54
C TRP A 143 -6.50 10.52 -37.62
N ARG A 144 -5.80 11.58 -38.07
CA ARG A 144 -4.76 12.27 -37.26
C ARG A 144 -5.31 12.82 -35.96
N SER A 145 -6.45 13.51 -36.03
CA SER A 145 -7.09 14.09 -34.85
C SER A 145 -7.55 13.00 -33.89
N HIS A 146 -8.06 11.88 -34.42
CA HIS A 146 -8.48 10.73 -33.61
C HIS A 146 -7.30 10.08 -32.90
N ILE A 147 -6.16 9.94 -33.58
CA ILE A 147 -4.93 9.43 -32.95
C ILE A 147 -4.47 10.41 -31.88
N ASP A 148 -4.32 11.70 -32.18
CA ASP A 148 -3.85 12.68 -31.20
C ASP A 148 -4.72 12.65 -29.93
N SER A 149 -6.03 12.83 -30.06
CA SER A 149 -6.93 12.95 -28.89
C SER A 149 -7.09 11.66 -28.08
N SER A 150 -6.82 10.50 -28.67
CA SER A 150 -7.10 9.19 -28.06
C SER A 150 -5.85 8.42 -27.65
N TYR A 151 -4.69 8.77 -28.21
CA TYR A 151 -3.46 8.06 -27.97
C TYR A 151 -2.90 8.38 -26.58
N LEU A 152 -2.56 7.32 -25.85
CA LEU A 152 -1.95 7.38 -24.53
C LEU A 152 -0.82 6.36 -24.50
N SER A 153 0.36 6.79 -24.05
CA SER A 153 1.48 5.88 -23.82
C SER A 153 1.85 5.91 -22.35
N VAL A 154 2.09 4.74 -21.76
CA VAL A 154 2.51 4.60 -20.36
C VAL A 154 3.78 3.80 -20.32
N GLU A 155 4.79 4.34 -19.65
CA GLU A 155 6.09 3.70 -19.45
C GLU A 155 6.34 3.61 -17.95
N LEU A 156 6.38 2.38 -17.43
CA LEU A 156 6.64 2.11 -16.01
C LEU A 156 8.11 1.71 -15.83
N VAL A 157 8.87 2.48 -15.06
CA VAL A 157 10.33 2.31 -14.94
C VAL A 157 10.75 2.35 -13.46
N TYR A 158 11.68 1.48 -13.09
CA TYR A 158 12.35 1.56 -11.79
C TYR A 158 13.29 2.78 -11.76
N GLU A 159 13.19 3.62 -10.73
CA GLU A 159 14.15 4.71 -10.53
C GLU A 159 15.55 4.18 -10.22
N SER A 160 15.58 3.13 -9.40
CA SER A 160 16.77 2.46 -8.94
C SER A 160 16.42 1.01 -8.59
N THR A 161 17.42 0.14 -8.60
CA THR A 161 17.29 -1.25 -8.11
C THR A 161 17.33 -1.33 -6.58
N LEU A 162 17.58 -0.21 -5.90
CA LEU A 162 17.57 -0.12 -4.45
C LEU A 162 16.15 -0.20 -3.91
N ILE A 163 15.99 -1.01 -2.86
CA ILE A 163 14.76 -1.11 -2.07
C ILE A 163 15.01 -0.36 -0.77
N GLU A 164 14.16 0.61 -0.45
CA GLU A 164 14.26 1.36 0.79
C GLU A 164 13.58 0.58 1.92
N ASN A 165 14.37 0.09 2.87
CA ASN A 165 13.86 -0.65 4.03
C ASN A 165 13.87 0.25 5.27
N TYR A 166 12.69 0.47 5.86
CA TYR A 166 12.50 1.20 7.11
C TYR A 166 12.00 0.25 8.18
N THR A 167 12.84 -0.08 9.15
CA THR A 167 12.48 -0.95 10.27
C THR A 167 12.41 -0.14 11.55
N GLN A 168 11.30 -0.22 12.27
CA GLN A 168 11.21 0.30 13.63
C GLN A 168 11.96 -0.63 14.58
N ILE A 169 12.80 -0.03 15.43
CA ILE A 169 13.59 -0.74 16.44
C ILE A 169 13.26 -0.13 17.79
N ALA A 170 13.02 -0.97 18.80
CA ALA A 170 12.68 -0.50 20.14
C ALA A 170 13.88 0.22 20.74
N THR A 171 13.70 1.46 21.20
CA THR A 171 14.76 2.27 21.82
C THR A 171 15.25 1.66 23.14
N MET A 172 14.38 0.96 23.84
CA MET A 172 14.71 0.18 25.03
C MET A 172 14.02 -1.17 24.93
N THR A 173 14.79 -2.24 25.07
CA THR A 173 14.23 -3.57 25.21
C THR A 173 14.15 -3.95 26.70
N ALA A 174 13.40 -5.01 27.03
CA ALA A 174 13.28 -5.47 28.41
C ALA A 174 14.65 -5.84 29.04
N VAL A 175 15.59 -6.32 28.20
CA VAL A 175 16.96 -6.63 28.63
C VAL A 175 17.80 -5.38 28.89
N ASP A 176 17.42 -4.23 28.35
CA ASP A 176 18.06 -2.94 28.66
C ASP A 176 17.41 -2.24 29.85
N ALA A 177 16.11 -2.47 30.07
CA ALA A 177 15.36 -1.91 31.18
C ALA A 177 15.81 -2.49 32.53
N LEU A 178 16.01 -3.81 32.60
CA LEU A 178 16.39 -4.51 33.85
C LEU A 178 17.74 -4.02 34.42
N PRO A 179 18.83 -3.90 33.63
CA PRO A 179 20.09 -3.35 34.10
C PRO A 179 20.01 -1.86 34.47
N ASN A 180 19.23 -1.06 33.75
CA ASN A 180 19.08 0.37 34.08
C ASN A 180 18.36 0.56 35.41
N VAL A 181 17.26 -0.17 35.64
CA VAL A 181 16.51 -0.10 36.89
C VAL A 181 17.34 -0.71 38.03
N GLY A 182 17.94 -1.88 37.82
CA GLY A 182 18.78 -2.55 38.82
C GLY A 182 20.03 -1.73 39.17
N GLY A 183 20.66 -1.12 38.17
CA GLY A 183 21.82 -0.25 38.34
C GLY A 183 21.47 1.02 39.11
N GLN A 184 20.37 1.70 38.79
CA GLN A 184 19.92 2.86 39.55
C GLN A 184 19.48 2.49 40.96
N THR A 185 18.72 1.41 41.15
CA THR A 185 18.27 0.97 42.48
C THR A 185 19.46 0.56 43.36
N GLY A 186 20.42 -0.16 42.78
CA GLY A 186 21.66 -0.52 43.46
C GLY A 186 22.56 0.68 43.76
N LEU A 187 22.56 1.72 42.92
CA LEU A 187 23.33 2.94 43.16
C LEU A 187 22.73 3.82 44.27
N TRP A 188 21.41 4.02 44.24
CA TRP A 188 20.75 4.97 45.15
C TRP A 188 20.41 4.37 46.52
N ILE A 189 20.01 3.10 46.55
CA ILE A 189 19.51 2.45 47.77
C ILE A 189 20.51 1.38 48.26
N GLY A 190 21.43 0.91 47.39
CA GLY A 190 22.34 -0.20 47.74
C GLY A 190 21.62 -1.55 47.83
N VAL A 191 20.36 -1.62 47.40
CA VAL A 191 19.48 -2.78 47.56
C VAL A 191 19.39 -3.51 46.24
N SER A 192 19.60 -4.83 46.30
CA SER A 192 19.44 -5.74 45.16
C SER A 192 18.15 -6.55 45.30
N PHE A 193 17.78 -7.29 44.25
CA PHE A 193 16.67 -8.25 44.33
C PHE A 193 16.84 -9.26 45.48
N LEU A 194 18.09 -9.69 45.75
CA LEU A 194 18.39 -10.60 46.85
C LEU A 194 18.13 -9.95 48.22
N SER A 195 18.47 -8.67 48.37
CA SER A 195 18.22 -7.91 49.60
C SER A 195 16.71 -7.75 49.91
N ILE A 196 15.86 -7.68 48.88
CA ILE A 196 14.40 -7.63 49.04
C ILE A 196 13.86 -9.00 49.47
N MET A 197 14.35 -10.09 48.87
CA MET A 197 13.93 -11.45 49.23
C MET A 197 14.34 -11.80 50.67
N GLU A 198 15.53 -11.38 51.11
CA GLU A 198 15.99 -11.55 52.49
C GLU A 198 15.09 -10.79 53.49
N LEU A 199 14.66 -9.57 53.15
CA LEU A 199 13.76 -8.78 53.98
C LEU A 199 12.35 -9.42 54.06
N ALA A 200 11.89 -10.05 52.98
CA ALA A 200 10.64 -10.80 52.97
C ALA A 200 10.69 -12.06 53.85
N GLU A 201 11.82 -12.77 53.86
CA GLU A 201 12.05 -13.93 54.75
C GLU A 201 12.12 -13.55 56.23
N ILE A 202 12.57 -12.34 56.55
CA ILE A 202 12.58 -11.85 57.94
C ILE A 202 11.17 -11.48 58.42
N LEU A 203 10.29 -11.03 57.52
CA LEU A 203 8.95 -10.57 57.85
C LEU A 203 7.89 -11.68 57.87
N TYR A 204 8.20 -12.86 57.33
CA TYR A 204 7.26 -13.98 57.18
C TYR A 204 7.77 -15.25 57.86
#